data_AF-A0A5C8TDA9-F1
#
_entry.id   AF-A0A5C8TDA9-F1
#
_cell.length_a   1.000
_cell.length_b   1.000
_cell.length_c   1.000
_cell.angle_alpha   90.00
_cell.angle_beta   90.00
_cell.angle_gamma   90.00
#
_symmetry.space_group_name_H-M   'P 1'
#
loop_
_entity.id
_entity.type
_entity.pdbx_description
1 polymer ?
#
loop_
_entity_poly.entity_id
_entity_poly.type
_entity_poly.pdbx_seq_one_letter_code
_entity_poly.pdbx_strand_id
1 'polypeptide(L)' 'MSDPEPDAAFRLRLLRVVAEKDRHLAMVAAGDQLDLIARKYDRFRTGVPLRGFGPERYRS' A
#
# COMPACT_ATOMS: atom_id res chain seq x y z
N MET A 1 -14.21 0.97 -14.15
CA MET A 1 -13.48 0.86 -12.88
C MET A 1 -12.07 1.37 -13.15
N SER A 2 -11.41 2.07 -12.22
CA SER A 2 -10.01 2.43 -12.41
C SER A 2 -9.12 1.20 -12.30
N ASP A 3 -8.04 1.13 -13.06
CA ASP A 3 -7.01 0.10 -12.88
C ASP A 3 -6.45 0.14 -11.44
N PRO A 4 -6.17 -1.02 -10.82
CA PRO A 4 -5.53 -1.07 -9.52
C PRO A 4 -4.13 -0.45 -9.57
N GLU A 5 -3.74 0.29 -8.52
CA GLU A 5 -2.45 0.96 -8.50
C GLU A 5 -1.28 -0.06 -8.50
N PRO A 6 -0.27 0.11 -9.37
CA PRO A 6 0.95 -0.70 -9.30
C PRO A 6 1.77 -0.39 -8.05
N ASP A 7 2.25 -1.43 -7.37
CA ASP A 7 3.12 -1.37 -6.18
C ASP A 7 4.24 -0.33 -6.27
N ALA A 8 4.85 -0.16 -7.45
CA ALA A 8 5.92 0.83 -7.66
C ALA A 8 5.44 2.28 -7.46
N ALA A 9 4.24 2.63 -7.95
CA ALA A 9 3.66 3.96 -7.78
C ALA A 9 3.23 4.20 -6.33
N PHE A 10 2.60 3.19 -5.71
CA PHE A 10 2.19 3.25 -4.31
C PHE A 10 3.40 3.38 -3.37
N ARG A 11 4.44 2.56 -3.59
CA ARG A 11 5.72 2.61 -2.87
C ARG A 11 6.40 3.98 -2.96
N LEU A 12 6.42 4.61 -4.14
CA LEU A 12 6.98 5.96 -4.32
C LEU A 12 6.21 7.03 -3.53
N ARG A 13 4.89 6.87 -3.34
CA ARG A 13 4.10 7.74 -2.47
C ARG A 13 4.32 7.42 -0.98
N LEU A 14 4.36 6.14 -0.61
CA LEU A 14 4.61 5.65 0.74
C LEU A 14 5.98 6.09 1.29
N LEU A 15 7.04 6.02 0.48
CA LEU A 15 8.40 6.43 0.85
C LEU A 15 8.56 7.92 1.20
N ARG A 16 7.62 8.78 0.77
CA ARG A 16 7.57 10.21 1.15
C ARG A 16 6.95 10.45 2.53
N VAL A 17 6.30 9.43 3.11
CA VAL A 17 5.48 9.54 4.33
C VAL A 17 6.01 8.67 5.46
N VAL A 18 6.55 7.49 5.18
CA VAL A 18 7.12 6.63 6.22
C VAL A 18 8.36 7.25 6.87
N ALA A 19 8.50 7.05 8.18
CA ALA A 19 9.72 7.41 8.89
C ALA A 19 10.90 6.60 8.36
N GLU A 20 12.10 7.16 8.48
CA GLU A 20 13.31 6.60 7.86
C GLU A 20 13.58 5.14 8.23
N LYS A 21 13.37 4.79 9.51
CA LYS A 21 13.45 3.42 10.04
C LYS A 21 12.57 2.39 9.31
N ASP A 22 11.43 2.81 8.75
CA ASP A 22 10.48 1.95 8.04
C ASP A 22 10.68 2.00 6.51
N ARG A 23 11.57 2.85 5.97
CA ARG A 23 11.81 2.95 4.51
C ARG A 23 12.33 1.64 3.93
N HIS A 24 13.20 0.94 4.64
CA HIS A 24 13.66 -0.41 4.27
C HIS A 24 12.46 -1.35 4.03
N LEU A 25 11.51 -1.38 4.97
CA LEU A 25 10.33 -2.23 4.88
C LEU A 25 9.46 -1.84 3.66
N ALA A 26 9.23 -0.55 3.45
CA ALA A 26 8.49 -0.06 2.28
C ALA A 26 9.19 -0.36 0.94
N MET A 27 10.53 -0.43 0.90
CA MET A 27 11.27 -0.80 -0.31
C MET A 27 11.12 -2.28 -0.68
N VAL A 28 11.13 -3.18 0.31
CA VAL A 28 11.07 -4.64 0.07
C VAL A 28 9.63 -5.19 0.02
N ALA A 29 8.68 -4.53 0.66
CA ALA A 29 7.27 -4.93 0.70
C ALA A 29 6.59 -4.90 -0.67
N ALA A 30 5.65 -5.81 -0.89
CA ALA A 30 4.73 -5.86 -2.03
C ALA A 30 3.31 -6.22 -1.56
N GLY A 31 2.28 -5.86 -2.34
CA GLY A 31 0.88 -6.19 -2.09
C GLY A 31 0.42 -5.84 -0.66
N ASP A 32 -0.15 -6.84 0.04
CA ASP A 32 -0.57 -6.76 1.45
C ASP A 32 0.45 -6.05 2.37
N GLN A 33 1.74 -6.30 2.18
CA GLN A 33 2.76 -5.71 3.05
C GLN A 33 2.90 -4.19 2.84
N LEU A 34 2.68 -3.70 1.63
CA LEU A 34 2.65 -2.26 1.38
C LEU A 34 1.40 -1.63 2.03
N ASP A 35 0.24 -2.27 1.91
CA ASP A 35 -1.00 -1.79 2.54
C ASP A 35 -0.90 -1.79 4.08
N LEU A 36 -0.36 -2.84 4.69
CA LEU A 36 -0.13 -2.92 6.14
C LEU A 36 0.82 -1.83 6.65
N ILE A 37 1.91 -1.56 5.94
CA ILE A 37 2.81 -0.43 6.26
C ILE A 37 2.08 0.90 6.05
N ALA A 38 1.27 1.04 5.00
CA ALA A 38 0.56 2.27 4.70
C ALA A 38 -0.55 2.59 5.73
N ARG A 39 -1.25 1.57 6.24
CA ARG A 39 -2.20 1.65 7.36
C ARG A 39 -1.54 2.06 8.68
N LYS A 40 -0.33 1.57 8.98
CA LYS A 40 0.46 1.97 10.17
C LYS A 40 0.69 3.50 10.24
N TYR A 41 0.63 4.19 9.10
CA TYR A 41 0.78 5.65 9.01
C TYR A 41 -0.55 6.42 8.83
N ASP A 42 -1.70 5.73 8.74
CA ASP A 42 -3.08 6.22 8.50
C ASP A 42 -3.29 7.18 7.29
N ARG A 43 -2.21 7.52 6.58
CA ARG A 43 -2.14 8.48 5.48
C ARG A 43 -2.67 7.96 4.13
N PHE A 44 -2.91 6.65 4.03
CA PHE A 44 -3.22 5.97 2.77
C PHE A 44 -4.53 5.18 2.89
N ARG A 45 -5.59 5.86 3.32
CA ARG A 45 -6.96 5.31 3.31
C ARG A 45 -7.55 5.32 1.89
N THR A 46 -6.78 4.82 0.92
CA THR A 46 -7.13 4.84 -0.51
C THR A 46 -8.17 3.77 -0.82
N GLY A 47 -9.38 4.20 -1.18
CA GLY A 47 -10.43 3.33 -1.75
C GLY A 47 -10.12 2.80 -3.16
N VAL A 48 -8.83 2.72 -3.51
CA VAL A 48 -8.31 2.11 -4.74
C VAL A 48 -7.56 0.85 -4.29
N PRO A 49 -8.01 -0.36 -4.65
CA PRO A 49 -7.28 -1.57 -4.32
C PRO A 49 -5.90 -1.61 -5.00
N LEU A 50 -4.93 -2.23 -4.32
CA LEU A 50 -3.64 -2.59 -4.91
C LEU A 50 -3.81 -3.72 -5.94
N ARG A 51 -2.89 -3.81 -6.91
CA ARG A 51 -2.98 -4.77 -8.02
C ARG A 51 -2.86 -6.22 -7.53
N GLY A 52 -3.98 -6.93 -7.55
CA GLY A 52 -4.15 -8.29 -7.00
C GLY A 52 -5.19 -8.39 -5.88
N PHE A 53 -5.68 -7.27 -5.35
CA PHE A 53 -6.59 -7.24 -4.19
C PHE A 53 -8.01 -6.86 -4.59
N GLY A 54 -8.82 -7.86 -4.98
CA GLY A 54 -10.26 -7.67 -5.14
C GLY A 54 -10.93 -7.33 -3.79
N PRO A 55 -12.04 -6.55 -3.80
CA PRO A 55 -12.76 -6.17 -2.58
C PRO A 55 -13.40 -7.36 -1.84
N GLU A 56 -13.44 -8.55 -2.46
CA GLU A 56 -13.99 -9.79 -1.90
C GLU A 56 -13.31 -10.22 -0.60
N ARG A 57 -12.05 -9.83 -0.37
CA ARG A 57 -11.31 -10.18 0.86
C ARG A 57 -11.78 -9.45 2.13
N TYR A 58 -12.76 -8.55 2.01
CA TYR A 58 -13.37 -7.82 3.13
C TYR A 58 -14.77 -8.37 3.52
N ARG A 59 -15.06 -9.64 3.19
CA ARG A 59 -16.38 -10.26 3.40
C ARG A 59 -16.31 -11.67 4.05
N SER A 60 -15.75 -11.74 5.25
CA SER A 60 -15.93 -12.83 6.23
C SER A 60 -15.78 -12.29 7.65
#